data_AF-A0A4Y6UPN9-F1
#
_entry.id   AF-A0A4Y6UPN9-F1
#
_cell.length_a   1.000
_cell.length_b   1.000
_cell.length_c   1.000
_cell.angle_alpha   90.00
_cell.angle_beta   90.00
_cell.angle_gamma   90.00
#
_symmetry.space_group_name_H-M   'P 1'
#
loop_
_entity.id
_entity.type
_entity.pdbx_description
1 polymer ?
#
loop_
_entity_poly.entity_id
_entity_poly.type
_entity_poly.pdbx_seq_one_letter_code
_entity_poly.pdbx_strand_id
1 'polypeptide(L)' 'MSSSINKQLVMDSLLMDVNKRKPAKNLLLHSDQGSQYTSQGYQYLLEPVLKRNEKENMMR' A
#
# COMPACT_ATOMS: atom_id res chain seq x y z
N MET A 1 20.11 -5.25 13.82
CA MET A 1 19.03 -5.69 12.91
C MET A 1 18.03 -6.49 13.74
N SER A 2 16.75 -6.13 13.74
CA SER A 2 15.69 -6.91 14.40
C SER A 2 15.52 -8.24 13.67
N SER A 3 15.35 -9.34 14.40
CA SER A 3 15.06 -10.67 13.83
C SER A 3 13.63 -10.79 13.28
N SER A 4 12.74 -9.89 13.68
CA SER A 4 11.35 -9.84 13.22
C SER A 4 11.18 -8.83 12.09
N ILE A 5 10.32 -9.17 11.13
CA ILE A 5 9.89 -8.25 10.07
C ILE A 5 9.27 -6.99 10.70
N ASN A 6 9.70 -5.83 10.23
CA ASN A 6 9.27 -4.55 10.77
C ASN A 6 8.17 -3.96 9.90
N LYS A 7 7.07 -3.48 10.52
CA LYS A 7 6.00 -2.73 9.83
C LYS A 7 6.54 -1.61 8.93
N GLN A 8 7.57 -0.89 9.36
CA GLN A 8 8.15 0.22 8.59
C GLN A 8 8.76 -0.27 7.28
N LEU A 9 9.47 -1.41 7.31
CA LEU A 9 10.07 -2.00 6.12
C LEU A 9 9.01 -2.37 5.08
N VAL A 10 7.91 -2.96 5.53
CA VAL A 10 6.79 -3.34 4.65
C VAL A 10 6.09 -2.11 4.07
N MET A 11 5.88 -1.07 4.88
CA MET A 11 5.29 0.20 4.44
C MET A 11 6.18 0.90 3.40
N ASP A 12 7.48 1.00 3.65
CA ASP A 12 8.44 1.63 2.73
C ASP A 12 8.50 0.87 1.40
N SER A 13 8.56 -0.47 1.45
CA SER A 13 8.54 -1.32 0.25
C SER A 13 7.28 -1.12 -0.57
N LEU A 14 6.11 -1.10 0.07
CA LEU A 14 4.83 -0.90 -0.62
C LEU A 14 4.80 0.46 -1.34
N LEU A 15 5.25 1.52 -0.68
CA LEU A 15 5.31 2.85 -1.28
C LEU A 15 6.25 2.90 -2.49
N MET A 16 7.44 2.32 -2.36
CA MET A 16 8.42 2.23 -3.46
C MET A 16 7.87 1.44 -4.64
N ASP A 17 7.24 0.29 -4.38
CA ASP A 17 6.67 -0.56 -5.42
C ASP A 17 5.51 0.10 -6.16
N VAL A 18 4.59 0.74 -5.44
CA VAL A 18 3.47 1.47 -6.05
C VAL A 18 3.97 2.60 -6.93
N ASN A 19 4.96 3.37 -6.46
CA ASN A 19 5.54 4.46 -7.23
C ASN A 19 6.29 3.99 -8.47
N LYS A 20 7.04 2.88 -8.35
CA LYS A 20 7.83 2.31 -9.45
C LYS A 20 6.95 1.62 -10.50
N ARG A 21 5.98 0.83 -10.05
CA ARG A 21 5.18 -0.03 -10.93
C ARG A 21 3.90 0.63 -11.43
N LYS A 22 3.45 1.72 -10.79
CA LYS A 22 2.22 2.47 -11.16
C LYS A 22 1.04 1.51 -11.43
N PRO A 23 0.62 0.73 -10.42
CA PRO A 23 -0.33 -0.37 -10.61
C PRO A 23 -1.65 0.13 -11.20
N ALA A 24 -2.22 -0.69 -12.08
CA ALA A 24 -3.51 -0.41 -12.70
C ALA A 24 -4.64 -0.34 -11.66
N LYS A 25 -5.73 0.35 -12.01
CA LYS A 25 -6.95 0.36 -11.19
C LYS A 25 -7.44 -1.08 -10.99
N ASN A 26 -7.99 -1.37 -9.81
CA ASN A 26 -8.50 -2.69 -9.41
C ASN A 26 -7.44 -3.80 -9.25
N LEU A 27 -6.16 -3.46 -9.07
CA LEU A 27 -5.16 -4.44 -8.64
C LEU A 27 -5.51 -5.01 -7.26
N LEU A 28 -5.60 -6.33 -7.15
CA LEU A 28 -5.76 -7.01 -5.87
C LEU A 28 -4.39 -7.23 -5.21
N LEU A 29 -4.22 -6.70 -4.01
CA LEU A 29 -3.07 -6.98 -3.16
C LEU A 29 -3.48 -8.01 -2.10
N HIS A 30 -2.80 -9.15 -2.07
CA HIS A 30 -2.98 -10.18 -1.06
C HIS A 30 -1.81 -10.14 -0.08
N SER A 31 -2.11 -10.03 1.22
CA SER A 31 -1.13 -10.13 2.31
C SER A 31 -1.57 -11.20 3.30
N ASP A 32 -0.64 -11.70 4.11
CA ASP A 32 -0.99 -12.52 5.27
C ASP A 32 -1.56 -11.67 6.43
N GLN A 33 -1.92 -12.33 7.54
CA GLN A 33 -2.51 -11.70 8.74
C GLN A 33 -1.47 -11.26 9.79
N GLY A 34 -0.19 -11.23 9.44
CA GLY A 34 0.89 -10.80 10.34
C GLY A 34 0.71 -9.35 10.81
N SER A 35 1.25 -9.04 11.99
CA SER A 35 1.09 -7.73 12.65
C SER A 35 1.63 -6.56 11.83
N GLN A 36 2.61 -6.80 10.96
CA GLN A 36 3.12 -5.82 10.01
C GLN A 36 2.08 -5.40 8.96
N TYR A 37 1.23 -6.32 8.49
CA TYR A 37 0.20 -6.07 7.47
C TYR A 37 -1.15 -5.68 8.08
N THR A 38 -1.44 -6.14 9.31
CA THR A 38 -2.65 -5.72 10.04
C THR A 38 -2.48 -4.41 10.81
N SER A 39 -1.27 -3.80 10.76
CA SER A 39 -1.01 -2.52 11.41
C SER A 39 -1.83 -1.38 10.80
N GLN A 40 -2.30 -0.47 11.66
CA GLN A 40 -3.08 0.70 11.24
C GLN A 40 -2.35 1.55 10.19
N GLY A 41 -1.03 1.72 10.32
CA GLY A 41 -0.21 2.45 9.35
C GLY A 41 -0.19 1.80 7.97
N TYR A 42 -0.07 0.48 7.90
CA TYR A 42 -0.12 -0.25 6.63
C TYR A 42 -1.51 -0.15 5.97
N GLN A 43 -2.57 -0.32 6.76
CA GLN A 43 -3.96 -0.18 6.27
C GLN A 43 -4.21 1.24 5.73
N TYR A 44 -3.70 2.27 6.40
CA TYR A 44 -3.76 3.65 5.89
C TYR A 44 -2.98 3.89 4.60
N LEU A 45 -1.99 3.07 4.23
CA LEU A 45 -1.34 3.18 2.92
C LEU A 45 -2.21 2.56 1.81
N LEU A 46 -3.09 1.63 2.15
CA LEU A 46 -4.02 1.01 1.20
C LEU A 46 -5.23 1.90 0.89
N GLU A 47 -5.72 2.67 1.87
CA GLU A 47 -6.87 3.58 1.69
C GLU A 47 -6.68 4.69 0.62
N PRO A 48 -5.55 5.42 0.52
CA PRO A 48 -5.36 6.53 -0.41
C PRO A 48 -4.84 6.12 -1.80
N VAL A 49 -4.47 4.84 -2.02
CA VAL A 49 -4.28 4.29 -3.37
C VAL A 49 -5.62 4.19 -4.12
N LEU A 50 -6.74 4.09 -3.40
CA LEU A 50 -8.08 3.97 -3.99
C LEU A 50 -8.77 5.31 -4.30
N LYS A 51 -8.44 6.41 -3.61
CA LYS A 51 -9.06 7.73 -3.84
C LYS A 51 -8.39 8.63 -4.89
N ARG A 52 -7.14 8.36 -5.29
CA ARG A 52 -6.47 9.15 -6.35
C ARG A 52 -7.11 8.97 -7.72
N ASN A 53 -7.80 7.85 -7.94
CA ASN A 53 -8.37 7.49 -9.23
C ASN A 53 -9.73 8.16 -9.56
N GLU A 54 -10.36 8.84 -8.59
CA GLU A 54 -11.64 9.52 -8.78
C GLU A 54 -11.46 10.97 -9.24
N LYS A 55 -10.47 11.70 -8.70
CA LYS A 55 -10.23 13.11 -9.10
C LYS A 55 -9.68 13.27 -10.53
N GLU A 56 -8.88 12.32 -11.02
CA GLU A 56 -8.38 12.37 -12.41
C GLU A 56 -9.44 11.93 -13.44
N ASN A 57 -10.43 11.13 -13.03
CA ASN A 57 -11.55 10.73 -13.90
C ASN A 57 -12.72 11.74 -13.91
N MET A 58 -12.76 12.67 -12.96
CA MET A 58 -13.80 13.72 -12.88
C MET A 58 -13.38 15.05 -13.52
N MET A 59 -12.11 15.17 -13.93
CA MET A 59 -11.55 16.34 -14.63
C MET A 59 -11.21 16.06 -16.12
N ARG A 60 -11.64 14.91 -16.65
CA ARG A 60 -11.67 14.61 -18.09
C ARG A 60 -13.12 14.50 -18.54
#